data_AF-A0A1I0K4W6-F1
#
_entry.id   AF-A0A1I0K4W6-F1
#
_cell.length_a   1.000
_cell.length_b   1.000
_cell.length_c   1.000
_cell.angle_alpha   90.00
_cell.angle_beta   90.00
_cell.angle_gamma   90.00
#
_symmetry.space_group_name_H-M   'P 1'
#
loop_
_entity.id
_entity.type
_entity.pdbx_description
1 polymer ?
#
loop_
_entity_poly.entity_id
_entity_poly.type
_entity_poly.pdbx_seq_one_letter_code
_entity_poly.pdbx_strand_id
1 'polypeptide(L)'
;MWQVASPRLISCVLALATLTLGACSSAAPTPEGGSSTVSGVAGGTGGTGGDNGSASAAPSASALTPEAYKAELDGRHKPMADAISSLAGARGVKALDQRVTKAEETLAGAAESLAALVPPAEVRPQHDAYVTRLQDFVTALGTTSGKVGARALCTPSAVLADLGAKLKALDEAGEALQKAGGYPADVVEVKAARKQTRRLGNGSFVRRGSFGGRSSLEIDNGATRDAVVTVMRGKSKAFSVYVRRKAKFKVKGVRDGSYKIYFTHGVDWDGRNKAFTRQCSFERFQKSVTFRTTVTATQIRWHDWRVTLHAITGGNARTAPVDPESFPG
;
A
#
# COMPACT_ATOMS: atom_id res chain seq x y z
N MET A 1 20.33 -24.38 51.46
CA MET A 1 21.78 -24.08 51.56
C MET A 1 22.45 -24.91 50.48
N TRP A 2 23.50 -24.37 49.83
CA TRP A 2 24.13 -24.85 48.57
C TRP A 2 23.38 -24.39 47.31
N GLN A 3 24.02 -23.93 46.24
CA GLN A 3 25.16 -23.02 46.04
C GLN A 3 25.02 -22.57 44.58
N VAL A 4 25.27 -21.30 44.32
CA VAL A 4 25.07 -20.64 43.02
C VAL A 4 26.12 -21.11 42.00
N ALA A 5 25.69 -21.43 40.78
CA ALA A 5 26.57 -21.56 39.63
C ALA A 5 26.00 -20.78 38.44
N SER A 6 26.44 -19.53 38.31
CA SER A 6 26.23 -18.68 37.14
C SER A 6 27.18 -19.09 36.00
N PRO A 7 26.72 -19.34 34.77
CA PRO A 7 27.59 -19.42 33.61
C PRO A 7 27.80 -18.04 33.01
N ARG A 8 28.99 -17.50 33.32
CA ARG A 8 29.91 -16.70 32.51
C ARG A 8 29.36 -16.04 31.24
N LEU A 9 29.35 -14.70 31.30
CA LEU A 9 29.37 -13.77 30.18
C LEU A 9 30.52 -14.13 29.22
N ILE A 10 30.18 -14.45 27.97
CA ILE A 10 31.13 -14.54 26.86
C ILE A 10 31.18 -13.16 26.22
N SER A 11 32.29 -12.46 26.48
CA SER A 11 32.69 -11.24 25.78
C SER A 11 32.93 -11.57 24.30
N CYS A 12 31.97 -11.23 23.43
CA CYS A 12 32.23 -11.16 21.99
C CYS A 12 32.92 -9.84 21.68
N VAL A 13 34.20 -9.96 21.39
CA VAL A 13 35.11 -8.92 20.90
C VAL A 13 34.54 -8.28 19.62
N LEU A 14 34.49 -6.96 19.62
CA LEU A 14 34.29 -6.12 18.44
C LEU A 14 35.42 -6.38 17.43
N ALA A 15 35.08 -6.73 16.20
CA ALA A 15 35.93 -6.52 15.04
C ALA A 15 35.28 -5.44 14.17
N LEU A 16 35.66 -4.17 14.43
CA LEU A 16 35.44 -3.08 13.48
C LEU A 16 36.40 -3.29 12.30
N ALA A 17 35.87 -3.59 11.13
CA ALA A 17 36.61 -3.47 9.87
C ALA A 17 36.34 -2.06 9.30
N THR A 18 37.24 -1.12 9.63
CA THR A 18 37.34 0.18 8.99
C THR A 18 38.03 0.01 7.64
N LEU A 19 37.28 0.17 6.55
CA LEU A 19 37.84 0.34 5.20
C LEU A 19 38.05 1.82 4.93
N THR A 20 39.30 2.27 5.06
CA THR A 20 39.80 3.57 4.62
C THR A 20 40.52 3.41 3.29
N LEU A 21 39.93 3.94 2.22
CA LEU A 21 40.56 4.32 0.95
C LEU A 21 39.90 5.65 0.61
N GLY A 22 40.58 6.80 0.56
CA GLY A 22 41.82 7.06 -0.14
C GLY A 22 41.47 8.09 -1.22
N ALA A 23 41.54 9.38 -0.86
CA ALA A 23 41.25 10.50 -1.73
C ALA A 23 42.28 10.60 -2.87
N CYS A 24 41.81 10.70 -4.10
CA CYS A 24 42.58 11.26 -5.22
C CYS A 24 41.78 12.43 -5.79
N SER A 25 42.27 13.63 -5.50
CA SER A 25 41.90 14.88 -6.16
C SER A 25 42.55 14.92 -7.54
N SER A 26 41.79 15.23 -8.58
CA SER A 26 42.34 15.82 -9.80
C SER A 26 41.33 16.76 -10.45
N ALA A 27 41.74 18.03 -10.40
CA ALA A 27 41.35 19.23 -11.12
C ALA A 27 40.39 19.12 -12.32
N ALA A 28 39.43 20.04 -12.33
CA ALA A 28 38.64 20.46 -13.48
C ALA A 28 39.50 21.19 -14.54
N PRO A 29 39.11 21.15 -15.81
CA PRO A 29 39.41 22.20 -16.77
C PRO A 29 38.23 23.18 -16.89
N THR A 30 38.50 24.45 -16.57
CA THR A 30 37.68 25.63 -16.84
C THR A 30 37.66 25.97 -18.36
N PRO A 31 36.72 26.82 -18.81
CA PRO A 31 36.31 26.96 -20.21
C PRO A 31 37.15 28.00 -20.98
N GLU A 32 37.42 27.71 -22.26
CA GLU A 32 37.60 28.73 -23.31
C GLU A 32 36.20 29.26 -23.69
N GLY A 33 35.92 30.55 -23.90
CA GLY A 33 36.77 31.64 -24.34
C GLY A 33 36.12 32.24 -25.60
N GLY A 34 35.36 33.32 -25.46
CA GLY A 34 34.70 34.00 -26.58
C GLY A 34 33.91 35.22 -26.14
N SER A 35 34.61 36.34 -25.92
CA SER A 35 34.04 37.67 -25.62
C SER A 35 33.93 38.51 -26.89
N SER A 36 32.84 39.25 -27.03
CA SER A 36 32.81 40.52 -27.79
C SER A 36 31.96 41.56 -27.05
N THR A 37 32.65 42.36 -26.24
CA THR A 37 32.63 43.83 -26.13
C THR A 37 31.32 44.59 -26.40
N VAL A 38 30.86 45.40 -25.42
CA VAL A 38 31.03 46.88 -25.46
C VAL A 38 30.73 47.51 -24.09
N SER A 39 31.43 48.62 -23.84
CA SER A 39 31.58 49.38 -22.59
C SER A 39 30.66 50.61 -22.52
N GLY A 40 30.39 51.12 -21.31
CA GLY A 40 30.01 52.52 -21.09
C GLY A 40 29.15 52.78 -19.85
N VAL A 41 29.66 53.58 -18.90
CA VAL A 41 28.91 54.13 -17.75
C VAL A 41 28.70 55.64 -17.87
N ALA A 42 27.52 56.06 -17.42
CA ALA A 42 27.09 57.32 -16.78
C ALA A 42 27.49 58.71 -17.35
N GLY A 43 26.45 59.50 -17.67
CA GLY A 43 26.50 60.96 -17.73
C GLY A 43 25.21 61.55 -18.30
N GLY A 44 24.41 62.24 -17.47
CA GLY A 44 23.19 62.93 -17.90
C GLY A 44 23.44 64.40 -18.21
N THR A 45 22.66 64.97 -19.15
CA THR A 45 21.83 66.21 -19.01
C THR A 45 21.27 66.65 -20.37
N GLY A 46 20.05 67.18 -20.36
CA GLY A 46 19.32 67.78 -21.49
C GLY A 46 18.40 66.78 -22.18
N GLY A 47 17.10 66.98 -22.38
CA GLY A 47 16.27 68.17 -22.29
C GLY A 47 15.19 68.01 -23.38
N THR A 48 13.92 68.05 -22.94
CA THR A 48 12.68 68.33 -23.71
C THR A 48 12.29 67.44 -24.90
N GLY A 49 11.10 66.84 -24.79
CA GLY A 49 10.36 66.30 -25.93
C GLY A 49 9.31 65.31 -25.46
N GLY A 50 8.06 65.75 -25.31
CA GLY A 50 6.98 64.94 -24.80
C GLY A 50 6.58 63.80 -25.74
N ASP A 51 6.08 62.72 -25.16
CA ASP A 51 4.84 62.12 -25.66
C ASP A 51 4.17 61.33 -24.55
N ASN A 52 2.85 61.51 -24.43
CA ASN A 52 2.02 60.94 -23.39
C ASN A 52 1.71 59.47 -23.75
N GLY A 53 2.68 58.59 -23.55
CA GLY A 53 2.55 57.15 -23.78
C GLY A 53 1.90 56.47 -22.58
N SER A 54 0.58 56.32 -22.65
CA SER A 54 -0.25 55.51 -21.76
C SER A 54 0.44 54.18 -21.39
N ALA A 55 0.66 53.96 -20.09
CA ALA A 55 1.14 52.69 -19.57
C ALA A 55 0.16 51.60 -19.99
N SER A 56 0.58 50.76 -20.94
CA SER A 56 -0.13 49.55 -21.34
C SER A 56 -0.13 48.61 -20.15
N ALA A 57 -1.23 48.63 -19.39
CA ALA A 57 -1.52 47.65 -18.37
C ALA A 57 -1.45 46.26 -19.04
N ALA A 58 -0.53 45.42 -18.59
CA ALA A 58 -0.53 44.01 -18.93
C ALA A 58 -1.95 43.46 -18.66
N PRO A 59 -2.57 42.73 -19.60
CA PRO A 59 -3.92 42.23 -19.40
C PRO A 59 -3.90 41.32 -18.18
N SER A 60 -4.55 41.77 -17.10
CA SER A 60 -4.85 40.91 -15.97
C SER A 60 -5.69 39.77 -16.53
N ALA A 61 -5.22 38.52 -16.39
CA ALA A 61 -5.96 37.36 -16.84
C ALA A 61 -7.41 37.46 -16.32
N SER A 62 -8.35 37.67 -17.24
CA SER A 62 -9.74 37.89 -16.89
C SER A 62 -10.27 36.67 -16.15
N ALA A 63 -10.88 36.89 -14.99
CA ALA A 63 -11.50 35.81 -14.23
C ALA A 63 -12.55 35.10 -15.10
N LEU A 64 -12.64 33.78 -14.96
CA LEU A 64 -13.67 32.99 -15.63
C LEU A 64 -15.06 33.46 -15.19
N THR A 65 -16.04 33.41 -16.09
CA THR A 65 -17.43 33.62 -15.70
C THR A 65 -17.87 32.50 -14.75
N PRO A 66 -18.86 32.74 -13.86
CA PRO A 66 -19.41 31.70 -12.99
C PRO A 66 -19.81 30.42 -13.74
N GLU A 67 -20.41 30.54 -14.93
CA GLU A 67 -20.85 29.41 -15.75
C GLU A 67 -19.66 28.64 -16.34
N ALA A 68 -18.64 29.35 -16.83
CA ALA A 68 -17.43 28.71 -17.37
C ALA A 68 -16.65 27.98 -16.26
N TYR A 69 -16.54 28.59 -15.08
CA TYR A 69 -15.91 27.96 -13.92
C TYR A 69 -16.67 26.72 -13.44
N LYS A 70 -18.01 26.76 -13.47
CA LYS A 70 -18.84 25.59 -13.14
C LYS A 70 -18.64 24.44 -14.13
N ALA A 71 -18.60 24.73 -15.43
CA ALA A 71 -18.35 23.72 -16.46
C ALA A 71 -16.99 23.02 -16.31
N GLU A 72 -15.94 23.78 -15.92
CA GLU A 72 -14.62 23.21 -15.63
C GLU A 72 -14.62 22.26 -14.43
N LEU A 73 -15.35 22.60 -13.36
CA LEU A 73 -15.50 21.72 -12.19
C LEU A 73 -16.32 20.46 -12.54
N ASP A 74 -17.45 20.63 -13.24
CA ASP A 74 -18.33 19.54 -13.66
C ASP A 74 -17.59 18.54 -14.56
N GLY A 75 -16.78 19.03 -15.50
CA GLY A 75 -16.00 18.18 -16.41
C GLY A 75 -14.97 17.29 -15.71
N ARG A 76 -14.57 17.64 -14.48
CA ARG A 76 -13.54 16.94 -13.70
C ARG A 76 -14.13 16.07 -12.60
N HIS A 77 -15.32 16.41 -12.13
CA HIS A 77 -16.01 15.75 -11.04
C HIS A 77 -16.11 14.23 -11.26
N LYS A 78 -16.72 13.82 -12.38
CA LYS A 78 -16.94 12.40 -12.68
C LYS A 78 -15.65 11.58 -12.76
N PRO A 79 -14.60 11.98 -13.52
CA PRO A 79 -13.33 11.27 -13.53
C PRO A 79 -12.69 11.10 -12.15
N MET A 80 -12.72 12.13 -11.30
CA MET A 80 -12.17 12.06 -9.94
C MET A 80 -12.99 11.11 -9.05
N ALA A 81 -14.31 11.22 -9.09
CA ALA A 81 -15.22 10.36 -8.32
C ALA A 81 -15.10 8.88 -8.72
N ASP A 82 -15.02 8.61 -10.03
CA ASP A 82 -14.83 7.26 -10.58
C ASP A 82 -13.46 6.70 -10.16
N ALA A 83 -12.41 7.51 -10.17
CA ALA A 83 -11.07 7.11 -9.74
C ALA A 83 -11.05 6.67 -8.27
N ILE A 84 -11.63 7.46 -7.36
CA ILE A 84 -11.70 7.12 -5.92
C ILE A 84 -12.61 5.91 -5.69
N SER A 85 -13.77 5.86 -6.34
CA SER A 85 -14.72 4.74 -6.21
C SER A 85 -14.13 3.44 -6.73
N SER A 86 -13.28 3.50 -7.75
CA SER A 86 -12.63 2.31 -8.32
C SER A 86 -11.79 1.55 -7.30
N LEU A 87 -11.21 2.25 -6.30
CA LEU A 87 -10.38 1.65 -5.25
C LEU A 87 -11.14 0.55 -4.50
N ALA A 88 -12.43 0.76 -4.22
CA ALA A 88 -13.29 -0.18 -3.51
C ALA A 88 -13.48 -1.51 -4.27
N GLY A 89 -13.37 -1.48 -5.60
CA GLY A 89 -13.56 -2.65 -6.47
C GLY A 89 -12.31 -3.53 -6.63
N ALA A 90 -11.19 -3.20 -5.99
CA ALA A 90 -9.96 -3.95 -6.19
C ALA A 90 -10.00 -5.35 -5.58
N ARG A 91 -9.64 -6.34 -6.41
CA ARG A 91 -9.49 -7.74 -6.02
C ARG A 91 -8.02 -8.10 -6.12
N GLY A 92 -7.39 -8.38 -4.98
CA GLY A 92 -5.96 -8.65 -4.90
C GLY A 92 -5.11 -7.39 -4.73
N VAL A 93 -3.90 -7.57 -4.23
CA VAL A 93 -2.98 -6.46 -3.89
C VAL A 93 -2.46 -5.78 -5.15
N LYS A 94 -2.21 -6.55 -6.22
CA LYS A 94 -1.70 -6.00 -7.49
C LYS A 94 -2.73 -5.09 -8.16
N ALA A 95 -3.99 -5.53 -8.22
CA ALA A 95 -5.06 -4.72 -8.79
C ALA A 95 -5.45 -3.52 -7.90
N LEU A 96 -5.10 -3.56 -6.61
CA LEU A 96 -5.25 -2.44 -5.70
C LEU A 96 -4.17 -1.39 -5.94
N ASP A 97 -2.91 -1.82 -6.03
CA ASP A 97 -1.75 -0.98 -6.36
C ASP A 97 -1.97 -0.19 -7.66
N GLN A 98 -2.34 -0.88 -8.74
CA GLN A 98 -2.65 -0.27 -10.03
C GLN A 98 -3.76 0.79 -9.96
N ARG A 99 -4.79 0.56 -9.13
CA ARG A 99 -5.90 1.50 -8.98
C ARG A 99 -5.52 2.71 -8.14
N VAL A 100 -4.68 2.53 -7.11
CA VAL A 100 -4.15 3.65 -6.33
C VAL A 100 -3.28 4.56 -7.20
N THR A 101 -2.37 3.98 -7.99
CA THR A 101 -1.54 4.75 -8.94
C THR A 101 -2.39 5.49 -9.97
N LYS A 102 -3.38 4.81 -10.58
CA LYS A 102 -4.27 5.45 -11.54
C LYS A 102 -5.10 6.58 -10.92
N ALA A 103 -5.54 6.41 -9.68
CA ALA A 103 -6.26 7.45 -8.96
C ALA A 103 -5.34 8.66 -8.67
N GLU A 104 -4.11 8.41 -8.24
CA GLU A 104 -3.10 9.45 -8.04
C GLU A 104 -2.87 10.27 -9.31
N GLU A 105 -2.61 9.61 -10.45
CA GLU A 105 -2.42 10.27 -11.75
C GLU A 105 -3.62 11.12 -12.17
N THR A 106 -4.83 10.56 -12.03
CA THR A 106 -6.08 11.25 -12.41
C THR A 106 -6.30 12.50 -11.57
N LEU A 107 -6.10 12.38 -10.25
CA LEU A 107 -6.32 13.49 -9.32
C LEU A 107 -5.19 14.52 -9.39
N ALA A 108 -3.95 14.11 -9.67
CA ALA A 108 -2.83 15.03 -9.91
C ALA A 108 -3.11 15.91 -11.12
N GLY A 109 -3.49 15.31 -12.26
CA GLY A 109 -3.85 16.08 -13.46
C GLY A 109 -5.05 17.01 -13.25
N ALA A 110 -6.03 16.59 -12.45
CA ALA A 110 -7.14 17.44 -12.05
C ALA A 110 -6.69 18.62 -11.17
N ALA A 111 -5.82 18.37 -10.18
CA ALA A 111 -5.28 19.41 -9.31
C ALA A 111 -4.47 20.46 -10.08
N GLU A 112 -3.60 20.03 -10.98
CA GLU A 112 -2.80 20.92 -11.82
C GLU A 112 -3.69 21.77 -12.75
N SER A 113 -4.67 21.14 -13.39
CA SER A 113 -5.59 21.85 -14.27
C SER A 113 -6.44 22.87 -13.52
N LEU A 114 -6.94 22.51 -12.33
CA LEU A 114 -7.74 23.41 -11.49
C LEU A 114 -6.90 24.56 -10.95
N ALA A 115 -5.65 24.30 -10.55
CA ALA A 115 -4.72 25.34 -10.08
C ALA A 115 -4.38 26.39 -11.16
N ALA A 116 -4.50 26.02 -12.44
CA ALA A 116 -4.28 26.94 -13.56
C ALA A 116 -5.49 27.85 -13.86
N LEU A 117 -6.65 27.61 -13.24
CA LEU A 117 -7.85 28.41 -13.47
C LEU A 117 -7.81 29.71 -12.66
N VAL A 118 -8.42 30.76 -13.21
CA VAL A 118 -8.69 32.01 -12.49
C VAL A 118 -10.17 32.03 -12.10
N PRO A 119 -10.54 31.61 -10.88
CA PRO A 119 -11.94 31.57 -10.46
C PRO A 119 -12.53 32.99 -10.30
N PRO A 120 -13.87 33.11 -10.29
CA PRO A 120 -14.56 34.33 -9.87
C PRO A 120 -14.04 34.82 -8.51
N ALA A 121 -13.95 36.14 -8.33
CA ALA A 121 -13.31 36.74 -7.16
C ALA A 121 -14.00 36.33 -5.84
N GLU A 122 -15.31 36.09 -5.90
CA GLU A 122 -16.17 35.74 -4.78
C GLU A 122 -15.86 34.36 -4.20
N VAL A 123 -15.36 33.42 -5.03
CA VAL A 123 -15.09 32.03 -4.63
C VAL A 123 -13.60 31.65 -4.66
N ARG A 124 -12.71 32.61 -4.95
CA ARG A 124 -11.28 32.38 -5.03
C ARG A 124 -10.70 31.72 -3.76
N PRO A 125 -11.01 32.17 -2.52
CA PRO A 125 -10.51 31.52 -1.31
C PRO A 125 -10.93 30.05 -1.17
N GLN A 126 -12.17 29.73 -1.56
CA GLN A 126 -12.73 28.38 -1.49
C GLN A 126 -12.11 27.49 -2.57
N HIS A 127 -11.87 28.04 -3.77
CA HIS A 127 -11.15 27.34 -4.83
C HIS A 127 -9.72 26.99 -4.40
N ASP A 128 -8.98 27.96 -3.88
CA ASP A 128 -7.58 27.76 -3.45
C ASP A 128 -7.52 26.71 -2.33
N ALA A 129 -8.46 26.75 -1.40
CA ALA A 129 -8.60 25.73 -0.36
C ALA A 129 -8.90 24.35 -0.94
N TYR A 130 -9.82 24.24 -1.91
CA TYR A 130 -10.17 22.99 -2.57
C TYR A 130 -8.98 22.38 -3.33
N VAL A 131 -8.27 23.18 -4.14
CA VAL A 131 -7.06 22.76 -4.85
C VAL A 131 -5.98 22.29 -3.87
N THR A 132 -5.78 23.02 -2.76
CA THR A 132 -4.83 22.62 -1.72
C THR A 132 -5.21 21.26 -1.11
N ARG A 133 -6.49 21.02 -0.81
CA ARG A 133 -6.95 19.74 -0.27
C ARG A 133 -6.84 18.60 -1.28
N LEU A 134 -7.03 18.89 -2.57
CA LEU A 134 -6.84 17.91 -3.63
C LEU A 134 -5.36 17.50 -3.74
N GLN A 135 -4.43 18.46 -3.68
CA GLN A 135 -2.99 18.20 -3.66
C GLN A 135 -2.54 17.41 -2.41
N ASP A 136 -3.09 17.75 -1.23
CA ASP A 136 -2.90 16.99 0.01
C ASP A 136 -3.33 15.52 -0.16
N PHE A 137 -4.45 15.29 -0.86
CA PHE A 137 -4.99 13.96 -1.11
C PHE A 137 -4.16 13.18 -2.14
N VAL A 138 -3.69 13.82 -3.21
CA VAL A 138 -2.73 13.23 -4.17
C VAL A 138 -1.46 12.77 -3.46
N THR A 139 -0.89 13.61 -2.58
CA THR A 139 0.28 13.25 -1.76
C THR A 139 0.00 12.04 -0.86
N ALA A 140 -1.21 11.97 -0.30
CA ALA A 140 -1.65 10.83 0.51
C ALA A 140 -1.82 9.55 -0.33
N LEU A 141 -2.29 9.65 -1.58
CA LEU A 141 -2.38 8.53 -2.51
C LEU A 141 -0.98 7.97 -2.83
N GLY A 142 0.00 8.83 -3.14
CA GLY A 142 1.39 8.39 -3.37
C GLY A 142 2.01 7.68 -2.16
N THR A 143 1.78 8.22 -0.96
CA THR A 143 2.19 7.56 0.30
C THR A 143 1.49 6.20 0.48
N THR A 144 0.20 6.13 0.13
CA THR A 144 -0.62 4.92 0.22
C THR A 144 -0.18 3.87 -0.80
N SER A 145 0.20 4.28 -2.01
CA SER A 145 0.79 3.43 -3.04
C SER A 145 2.04 2.73 -2.50
N GLY A 146 2.96 3.49 -1.89
CA GLY A 146 4.13 2.92 -1.21
C GLY A 146 3.77 1.90 -0.11
N LYS A 147 2.71 2.15 0.67
CA LYS A 147 2.21 1.20 1.68
C LYS A 147 1.60 -0.06 1.06
N VAL A 148 0.96 0.03 -0.10
CA VAL A 148 0.41 -1.13 -0.82
C VAL A 148 1.55 -1.97 -1.40
N GLY A 149 2.53 -1.35 -2.06
CA GLY A 149 3.73 -2.01 -2.56
C GLY A 149 4.54 -2.70 -1.46
N ALA A 150 4.66 -2.06 -0.29
CA ALA A 150 5.28 -2.65 0.90
C ALA A 150 4.41 -3.68 1.64
N ARG A 151 3.20 -3.97 1.15
CA ARG A 151 2.20 -4.87 1.75
C ARG A 151 1.77 -4.47 3.17
N ALA A 152 1.92 -3.20 3.54
CA ALA A 152 1.39 -2.65 4.78
C ALA A 152 -0.14 -2.52 4.71
N LEU A 153 -0.69 -2.24 3.52
CA LEU A 153 -2.12 -2.21 3.19
C LEU A 153 -2.40 -3.21 2.07
N CYS A 154 -3.35 -4.12 2.27
CA CYS A 154 -3.56 -5.27 1.38
C CYS A 154 -4.98 -5.43 0.86
N THR A 155 -5.89 -4.53 1.26
CA THR A 155 -7.30 -4.56 0.82
C THR A 155 -7.79 -3.13 0.58
N PRO A 156 -8.82 -2.95 -0.28
CA PRO A 156 -9.47 -1.67 -0.46
C PRO A 156 -9.91 -1.01 0.84
N SER A 157 -10.46 -1.80 1.77
CA SER A 157 -10.92 -1.28 3.07
C SER A 157 -9.80 -0.66 3.90
N ALA A 158 -8.57 -1.22 3.84
CA ALA A 158 -7.42 -0.68 4.54
C ALA A 158 -6.91 0.62 3.90
N VAL A 159 -6.91 0.66 2.57
CA VAL A 159 -6.55 1.85 1.78
C VAL A 159 -7.51 3.00 2.05
N LEU A 160 -8.82 2.76 1.99
CA LEU A 160 -9.84 3.77 2.27
C LEU A 160 -9.78 4.25 3.73
N ALA A 161 -9.49 3.35 4.68
CA ALA A 161 -9.30 3.74 6.07
C ALA A 161 -8.05 4.61 6.28
N ASP A 162 -6.97 4.37 5.52
CA ASP A 162 -5.73 5.16 5.58
C ASP A 162 -5.92 6.55 4.96
N LEU A 163 -6.66 6.64 3.86
CA LEU A 163 -6.98 7.87 3.14
C LEU A 163 -8.09 8.71 3.80
N GLY A 164 -8.85 8.13 4.74
CA GLY A 164 -10.14 8.67 5.18
C GLY A 164 -10.11 10.10 5.73
N ALA A 165 -9.06 10.47 6.46
CA ALA A 165 -8.95 11.84 7.00
C ALA A 165 -8.74 12.87 5.88
N LYS A 166 -7.94 12.53 4.86
CA LYS A 166 -7.68 13.41 3.72
C LYS A 166 -8.87 13.46 2.76
N LEU A 167 -9.56 12.33 2.59
CA LEU A 167 -10.80 12.27 1.83
C LEU A 167 -11.88 13.17 2.46
N LYS A 168 -12.05 13.11 3.78
CA LYS A 168 -12.97 13.99 4.52
C LYS A 168 -12.63 15.47 4.38
N ALA A 169 -11.34 15.82 4.43
CA ALA A 169 -10.92 17.22 4.27
C ALA A 169 -11.14 17.75 2.84
N LEU A 170 -10.96 16.89 1.81
CA LEU A 170 -11.27 17.22 0.43
C LEU A 170 -12.78 17.43 0.23
N ASP A 171 -13.59 16.54 0.80
CA ASP A 171 -15.05 16.61 0.81
C ASP A 171 -15.57 17.91 1.45
N GLU A 172 -15.08 18.25 2.65
CA GLU A 172 -15.41 19.51 3.33
C GLU A 172 -15.04 20.77 2.51
N ALA A 173 -13.94 20.73 1.76
CA ALA A 173 -13.56 21.83 0.88
C ALA A 173 -14.45 21.92 -0.36
N GLY A 174 -14.88 20.78 -0.91
CA GLY A 174 -15.85 20.71 -2.00
C GLY A 174 -17.22 21.27 -1.57
N GLU A 175 -17.70 20.90 -0.39
CA GLU A 175 -18.92 21.46 0.19
C GLU A 175 -18.84 22.98 0.39
N ALA A 176 -17.68 23.50 0.83
CA ALA A 176 -17.48 24.93 1.01
C ALA A 176 -17.59 25.69 -0.32
N LEU A 177 -17.04 25.11 -1.40
CA LEU A 177 -17.15 25.66 -2.75
C LEU A 177 -18.60 25.61 -3.25
N GLN A 178 -19.31 24.52 -2.98
CA GLN A 178 -20.73 24.37 -3.31
C GLN A 178 -21.61 25.40 -2.57
N LYS A 179 -21.36 25.63 -1.28
CA LYS A 179 -22.09 26.63 -0.48
C LYS A 179 -21.83 28.07 -0.95
N ALA A 180 -20.64 28.34 -1.49
CA ALA A 180 -20.26 29.67 -1.94
C ALA A 180 -20.88 30.10 -3.28
N GLY A 181 -21.24 29.15 -4.17
CA GLY A 181 -21.78 29.52 -5.48
C GLY A 181 -22.48 28.41 -6.29
N GLY A 182 -22.90 27.32 -5.65
CA GLY A 182 -23.62 26.23 -6.33
C GLY A 182 -22.75 25.40 -7.28
N TYR A 183 -21.45 25.33 -6.98
CA TYR A 183 -20.44 24.56 -7.71
C TYR A 183 -20.34 23.14 -7.14
N PRO A 184 -20.81 22.09 -7.83
CA PRO A 184 -20.78 20.73 -7.31
C PRO A 184 -19.33 20.20 -7.34
N ALA A 185 -18.68 20.23 -6.17
CA ALA A 185 -17.33 19.71 -5.98
C ALA A 185 -17.28 18.60 -4.91
N ASP A 186 -18.44 18.06 -4.52
CA ASP A 186 -18.55 16.88 -3.65
C ASP A 186 -18.09 15.65 -4.43
N VAL A 187 -16.83 15.26 -4.26
CA VAL A 187 -16.23 14.22 -5.09
C VAL A 187 -16.69 12.82 -4.63
N VAL A 188 -17.16 12.62 -3.38
CA VAL A 188 -17.21 11.26 -2.80
C VAL A 188 -18.14 11.06 -1.58
N GLU A 189 -19.22 10.26 -1.75
CA GLU A 189 -19.99 9.64 -0.63
C GLU A 189 -19.29 8.43 0.03
N VAL A 190 -18.05 8.10 -0.35
CA VAL A 190 -17.32 6.95 0.22
C VAL A 190 -16.88 7.26 1.65
N LYS A 191 -17.71 6.85 2.61
CA LYS A 191 -17.36 6.86 4.03
C LYS A 191 -16.18 5.91 4.28
N ALA A 192 -15.02 6.50 4.57
CA ALA A 192 -13.87 5.76 5.04
C ALA A 192 -14.19 5.03 6.36
N ALA A 193 -14.15 3.71 6.33
CA ALA A 193 -14.34 2.90 7.53
C ALA A 193 -13.18 3.12 8.51
N ARG A 194 -13.46 3.07 9.82
CA ARG A 194 -12.42 3.14 10.85
C ARG A 194 -11.51 1.91 10.77
N LYS A 195 -10.25 2.07 11.17
CA LYS A 195 -9.28 0.98 11.32
C LYS A 195 -9.81 -0.08 12.30
N GLN A 196 -9.88 -1.34 11.87
CA GLN A 196 -10.35 -2.48 12.67
C GLN A 196 -9.23 -3.47 12.96
N THR A 197 -9.39 -4.31 13.99
CA THR A 197 -8.46 -5.42 14.30
C THR A 197 -9.23 -6.72 14.57
N ARG A 198 -9.91 -7.22 13.54
CA ARG A 198 -10.71 -8.45 13.56
C ARG A 198 -9.82 -9.69 13.48
N ARG A 199 -10.25 -10.78 14.12
CA ARG A 199 -9.52 -12.06 14.14
C ARG A 199 -10.52 -13.22 14.27
N LEU A 200 -10.25 -14.35 13.62
CA LEU A 200 -11.03 -15.57 13.85
C LEU A 200 -10.53 -16.32 15.09
N GLY A 201 -11.29 -17.32 15.54
CA GLY A 201 -10.82 -18.29 16.52
C GLY A 201 -9.60 -19.06 16.00
N ASN A 202 -8.72 -19.51 16.90
CA ASN A 202 -7.63 -20.40 16.50
C ASN A 202 -8.22 -21.74 16.02
N GLY A 203 -7.80 -22.22 14.85
CA GLY A 203 -8.34 -23.44 14.26
C GLY A 203 -9.65 -23.27 13.49
N SER A 204 -10.14 -22.04 13.32
CA SER A 204 -11.32 -21.78 12.50
C SER A 204 -11.06 -22.15 11.04
N PHE A 205 -11.88 -23.01 10.46
CA PHE A 205 -11.79 -23.35 9.04
C PHE A 205 -12.35 -22.22 8.18
N VAL A 206 -11.49 -21.56 7.41
CA VAL A 206 -11.89 -20.60 6.35
C VAL A 206 -12.53 -21.34 5.18
N ARG A 207 -12.04 -22.57 4.92
CA ARG A 207 -12.66 -23.54 4.03
C ARG A 207 -12.54 -24.92 4.65
N ARG A 208 -13.68 -25.53 4.97
CA ARG A 208 -13.71 -26.91 5.46
C ARG A 208 -13.48 -27.87 4.29
N GLY A 209 -12.69 -28.92 4.53
CA GLY A 209 -12.45 -30.01 3.59
C GLY A 209 -13.26 -31.26 3.94
N SER A 210 -13.14 -32.28 3.10
CA SER A 210 -13.57 -33.64 3.45
C SER A 210 -12.48 -34.30 4.30
N PHE A 211 -12.84 -34.62 5.54
CA PHE A 211 -12.00 -35.37 6.47
C PHE A 211 -12.50 -36.81 6.54
N GLY A 212 -11.57 -37.74 6.75
CA GLY A 212 -11.87 -39.18 6.78
C GLY A 212 -10.65 -40.08 6.60
N GLY A 213 -9.45 -39.49 6.51
CA GLY A 213 -8.21 -40.24 6.64
C GLY A 213 -7.83 -40.49 8.10
N ARG A 214 -6.69 -41.16 8.32
CA ARG A 214 -6.14 -41.43 9.66
C ARG A 214 -5.08 -40.42 10.08
N SER A 215 -4.51 -39.71 9.12
CA SER A 215 -3.39 -38.81 9.34
C SER A 215 -3.81 -37.45 9.89
N SER A 216 -2.86 -36.69 10.41
CA SER A 216 -3.05 -35.34 10.92
C SER A 216 -1.94 -34.39 10.49
N LEU A 217 -2.30 -33.12 10.32
CA LEU A 217 -1.38 -32.02 10.06
C LEU A 217 -1.40 -31.06 11.24
N GLU A 218 -0.30 -30.97 11.97
CA GLU A 218 -0.06 -29.95 12.98
C GLU A 218 0.58 -28.71 12.34
N ILE A 219 -0.04 -27.56 12.59
CA ILE A 219 0.41 -26.26 12.10
C ILE A 219 0.84 -25.44 13.31
N ASP A 220 2.07 -24.95 13.29
CA ASP A 220 2.66 -24.13 14.34
C ASP A 220 2.96 -22.72 13.82
N ASN A 221 2.09 -21.78 14.17
CA ASN A 221 2.31 -20.37 13.88
C ASN A 221 3.07 -19.72 15.04
N GLY A 222 4.38 -19.88 15.05
CA GLY A 222 5.28 -19.15 15.94
C GLY A 222 5.59 -17.71 15.51
N ALA A 223 4.95 -17.17 14.47
CA ALA A 223 5.16 -15.79 14.04
C ALA A 223 4.45 -14.78 14.96
N THR A 224 4.70 -13.49 14.74
CA THR A 224 4.04 -12.37 15.45
C THR A 224 2.68 -11.99 14.87
N ARG A 225 2.31 -12.54 13.71
CA ARG A 225 1.07 -12.26 12.98
C ARG A 225 0.21 -13.51 12.87
N ASP A 226 -1.08 -13.32 12.64
CA ASP A 226 -1.98 -14.43 12.36
C ASP A 226 -1.71 -15.01 10.99
N ALA A 227 -2.14 -16.25 10.77
CA ALA A 227 -1.96 -16.93 9.51
C ALA A 227 -3.24 -17.60 9.03
N VAL A 228 -3.38 -17.70 7.71
CA VAL A 228 -4.27 -18.69 7.08
C VAL A 228 -3.41 -19.64 6.28
N VAL A 229 -3.56 -20.93 6.57
CA VAL A 229 -2.90 -22.01 5.84
C VAL A 229 -3.90 -22.62 4.89
N THR A 230 -3.60 -22.57 3.59
CA THR A 230 -4.36 -23.26 2.54
C THR A 230 -3.57 -24.48 2.07
N VAL A 231 -4.23 -25.64 2.15
CA VAL A 231 -3.67 -26.92 1.73
C VAL A 231 -4.32 -27.32 0.41
N MET A 232 -3.49 -27.58 -0.60
CA MET A 232 -3.89 -27.93 -1.96
C MET A 232 -3.58 -29.41 -2.24
N ARG A 233 -4.52 -30.12 -2.87
CA ARG A 233 -4.31 -31.45 -3.44
C ARG A 233 -4.50 -31.37 -4.95
N GLY A 234 -3.41 -31.50 -5.71
CA GLY A 234 -3.42 -31.18 -7.13
C GLY A 234 -3.79 -29.70 -7.35
N LYS A 235 -4.84 -29.44 -8.14
CA LYS A 235 -5.37 -28.09 -8.41
C LYS A 235 -6.50 -27.68 -7.45
N SER A 236 -6.94 -28.57 -6.57
CA SER A 236 -8.10 -28.34 -5.70
C SER A 236 -7.69 -27.98 -4.28
N LYS A 237 -8.37 -27.01 -3.67
CA LYS A 237 -8.25 -26.74 -2.23
C LYS A 237 -8.76 -27.94 -1.45
N ALA A 238 -7.92 -28.52 -0.61
CA ALA A 238 -8.32 -29.54 0.34
C ALA A 238 -9.04 -28.88 1.51
N PHE A 239 -8.37 -27.95 2.21
CA PHE A 239 -8.94 -27.14 3.29
C PHE A 239 -8.11 -25.87 3.50
N SER A 240 -8.68 -24.89 4.19
CA SER A 240 -7.98 -23.71 4.67
C SER A 240 -8.34 -23.45 6.13
N VAL A 241 -7.34 -23.17 6.96
CA VAL A 241 -7.50 -22.99 8.40
C VAL A 241 -6.78 -21.74 8.89
N TYR A 242 -7.44 -21.03 9.79
CA TYR A 242 -6.91 -19.86 10.47
C TYR A 242 -6.15 -20.28 11.73
N VAL A 243 -4.91 -19.83 11.87
CA VAL A 243 -4.05 -20.12 13.02
C VAL A 243 -3.53 -18.81 13.60
N ARG A 244 -3.85 -18.55 14.86
CA ARG A 244 -3.46 -17.30 15.52
C ARG A 244 -1.93 -17.23 15.69
N ARG A 245 -1.39 -16.02 15.79
CA ARG A 245 0.00 -15.78 16.18
C ARG A 245 0.33 -16.53 17.46
N LYS A 246 1.55 -17.05 17.55
CA LYS A 246 2.08 -17.82 18.70
C LYS A 246 1.16 -18.98 19.12
N ALA A 247 0.42 -19.57 18.18
CA ALA A 247 -0.51 -20.65 18.46
C ALA A 247 -0.29 -21.83 17.51
N LYS A 248 -0.79 -23.00 17.92
CA LYS A 248 -0.77 -24.23 17.14
C LYS A 248 -2.17 -24.72 16.89
N PHE A 249 -2.36 -25.46 15.81
CA PHE A 249 -3.60 -26.16 15.53
C PHE A 249 -3.34 -27.48 14.80
N LYS A 250 -4.04 -28.54 15.19
CA LYS A 250 -3.92 -29.87 14.59
C LYS A 250 -5.17 -30.22 13.81
N VAL A 251 -5.04 -30.28 12.50
CA VAL A 251 -6.09 -30.77 11.60
C VAL A 251 -6.02 -32.29 11.60
N LYS A 252 -7.05 -32.94 12.14
CA LYS A 252 -7.18 -34.40 12.15
C LYS A 252 -7.94 -34.90 10.92
N GLY A 253 -7.76 -36.16 10.55
CA GLY A 253 -8.56 -36.81 9.52
C GLY A 253 -8.11 -36.50 8.09
N VAL A 254 -6.85 -36.10 7.90
CA VAL A 254 -6.27 -35.80 6.59
C VAL A 254 -6.14 -37.09 5.80
N ARG A 255 -6.71 -37.10 4.59
CA ARG A 255 -6.70 -38.25 3.68
C ARG A 255 -5.31 -38.44 3.07
N ASP A 256 -4.98 -39.69 2.75
CA ASP A 256 -3.76 -40.01 2.02
C ASP A 256 -3.67 -39.26 0.68
N GLY A 257 -2.46 -38.85 0.33
CA GLY A 257 -2.16 -38.07 -0.87
C GLY A 257 -0.99 -37.10 -0.68
N SER A 258 -0.59 -36.46 -1.77
CA SER A 258 0.43 -35.41 -1.79
C SER A 258 -0.22 -34.03 -1.80
N TYR A 259 0.29 -33.13 -0.96
CA TYR A 259 -0.29 -31.82 -0.73
C TYR A 259 0.76 -30.71 -0.81
N LYS A 260 0.39 -29.60 -1.47
CA LYS A 260 1.13 -28.34 -1.43
C LYS A 260 0.53 -27.45 -0.35
N ILE A 261 1.37 -26.83 0.46
CA ILE A 261 0.93 -25.99 1.58
C ILE A 261 1.34 -24.55 1.28
N TYR A 262 0.33 -23.68 1.23
CA TYR A 262 0.45 -22.24 1.09
C TYR A 262 0.00 -21.60 2.40
N PHE A 263 0.61 -20.48 2.76
CA PHE A 263 0.16 -19.71 3.92
C PHE A 263 0.30 -18.22 3.67
N THR A 264 -0.62 -17.48 4.25
CA THR A 264 -0.56 -16.02 4.31
C THR A 264 -0.50 -15.57 5.76
N HIS A 265 0.35 -14.60 6.07
CA HIS A 265 0.34 -13.92 7.36
C HIS A 265 -0.31 -12.55 7.24
N GLY A 266 -0.89 -12.04 8.32
CA GLY A 266 -1.30 -10.64 8.38
C GLY A 266 -2.03 -10.23 9.65
N VAL A 267 -2.56 -9.02 9.61
CA VAL A 267 -3.31 -8.38 10.69
C VAL A 267 -4.68 -7.94 10.17
N ASP A 268 -5.68 -8.00 11.06
CA ASP A 268 -7.09 -7.69 10.77
C ASP A 268 -7.68 -8.56 9.66
N TRP A 269 -8.31 -9.66 10.06
CA TRP A 269 -8.95 -10.59 9.15
C TRP A 269 -10.28 -10.04 8.65
N ASP A 270 -10.38 -9.86 7.33
CA ASP A 270 -11.64 -9.59 6.66
C ASP A 270 -12.31 -10.90 6.24
N GLY A 271 -13.36 -11.29 6.97
CA GLY A 271 -14.10 -12.52 6.70
C GLY A 271 -14.85 -12.53 5.37
N ARG A 272 -15.24 -11.35 4.85
CA ARG A 272 -15.95 -11.23 3.56
C ARG A 272 -14.99 -11.47 2.40
N ASN A 273 -13.83 -10.82 2.45
CA ASN A 273 -12.80 -10.92 1.40
C ASN A 273 -11.82 -12.09 1.61
N LYS A 274 -11.92 -12.80 2.75
CA LYS A 274 -11.03 -13.89 3.16
C LYS A 274 -9.55 -13.51 3.06
N ALA A 275 -9.22 -12.31 3.51
CA ALA A 275 -7.89 -11.74 3.42
C ALA A 275 -7.52 -10.98 4.69
N PHE A 276 -6.22 -10.83 4.94
CA PHE A 276 -5.74 -9.87 5.92
C PHE A 276 -5.69 -8.48 5.31
N THR A 277 -6.19 -7.48 6.02
CA THR A 277 -6.26 -6.12 5.48
C THR A 277 -4.91 -5.41 5.52
N ARG A 278 -4.00 -5.83 6.41
CA ARG A 278 -2.71 -5.16 6.67
C ARG A 278 -1.57 -6.13 6.91
N GLN A 279 -0.35 -5.67 6.61
CA GLN A 279 0.90 -6.42 6.79
C GLN A 279 0.83 -7.83 6.21
N CYS A 280 0.34 -7.98 4.99
CA CYS A 280 0.16 -9.30 4.40
C CYS A 280 1.47 -9.87 3.85
N SER A 281 1.66 -11.18 3.96
CA SER A 281 2.66 -11.91 3.19
C SER A 281 2.04 -13.18 2.62
N PHE A 282 2.60 -13.68 1.52
CA PHE A 282 2.13 -14.88 0.84
C PHE A 282 3.32 -15.77 0.56
N GLU A 283 3.26 -16.99 1.06
CA GLU A 283 4.36 -17.95 1.00
C GLU A 283 3.83 -19.34 0.74
N ARG A 284 4.71 -20.21 0.25
CA ARG A 284 4.47 -21.64 0.14
C ARG A 284 5.66 -22.42 0.62
N PHE A 285 5.42 -23.63 1.11
CA PHE A 285 6.49 -24.60 1.25
C PHE A 285 6.98 -25.05 -0.13
N GLN A 286 8.29 -25.16 -0.29
CA GLN A 286 8.90 -25.62 -1.54
C GLN A 286 8.63 -27.11 -1.78
N LYS A 287 8.65 -27.90 -0.70
CA LYS A 287 8.36 -29.34 -0.72
C LYS A 287 6.89 -29.60 -0.45
N SER A 288 6.35 -30.61 -1.12
CA SER A 288 5.01 -31.13 -0.83
C SER A 288 5.07 -32.10 0.36
N VAL A 289 3.94 -32.25 1.05
CA VAL A 289 3.77 -33.17 2.16
C VAL A 289 2.95 -34.37 1.67
N THR A 290 3.46 -35.59 1.88
CA THR A 290 2.76 -36.82 1.47
C THR A 290 2.26 -37.57 2.69
N PHE A 291 0.95 -37.73 2.79
CA PHE A 291 0.28 -38.57 3.79
C PHE A 291 0.04 -39.96 3.21
N ARG A 292 0.41 -41.00 3.97
CA ARG A 292 0.21 -42.40 3.59
C ARG A 292 -0.18 -43.22 4.80
N THR A 293 -1.20 -44.05 4.63
CA THR A 293 -1.62 -45.09 5.53
C THR A 293 -1.21 -46.44 4.93
N THR A 294 -0.61 -47.32 5.73
CA THR A 294 -0.24 -48.67 5.34
C THR A 294 -0.95 -49.65 6.25
N VAL A 295 -1.71 -50.57 5.63
CA VAL A 295 -2.43 -51.63 6.32
C VAL A 295 -1.69 -52.93 6.05
N THR A 296 -1.28 -53.61 7.12
CA THR A 296 -0.75 -54.98 7.08
C THR A 296 -1.77 -55.92 7.72
N ALA A 297 -1.51 -57.23 7.67
CA ALA A 297 -2.37 -58.24 8.30
C ALA A 297 -2.57 -58.02 9.82
N THR A 298 -1.64 -57.33 10.49
CA THR A 298 -1.61 -57.17 11.95
C THR A 298 -1.62 -55.72 12.43
N GLN A 299 -1.39 -54.73 11.56
CA GLN A 299 -1.25 -53.33 11.99
C GLN A 299 -1.71 -52.33 10.92
N ILE A 300 -2.24 -51.21 11.38
CA ILE A 300 -2.46 -50.01 10.56
C ILE A 300 -1.47 -48.93 11.02
N ARG A 301 -0.61 -48.45 10.11
CA ARG A 301 0.34 -47.36 10.35
C ARG A 301 0.00 -46.17 9.48
N TRP A 302 0.21 -44.95 9.96
CA TRP A 302 0.03 -43.71 9.18
C TRP A 302 1.09 -42.68 9.55
N HIS A 303 1.22 -41.65 8.71
CA HIS A 303 2.17 -40.56 8.92
C HIS A 303 1.46 -39.27 9.31
N ASP A 304 1.83 -38.71 10.45
CA ASP A 304 1.48 -37.35 10.84
C ASP A 304 2.57 -36.37 10.42
N TRP A 305 2.17 -35.15 10.08
CA TRP A 305 3.09 -34.09 9.70
C TRP A 305 2.95 -32.88 10.61
N ARG A 306 4.07 -32.23 10.88
CA ARG A 306 4.11 -30.93 11.56
C ARG A 306 4.82 -29.92 10.66
N VAL A 307 4.21 -28.74 10.51
CA VAL A 307 4.78 -27.61 9.79
C VAL A 307 4.82 -26.37 10.67
N THR A 308 5.88 -25.59 10.54
CA THR A 308 6.09 -24.35 11.27
C THR A 308 6.08 -23.18 10.30
N LEU A 309 5.25 -22.16 10.56
CA LEU A 309 5.07 -21.01 9.67
C LEU A 309 6.11 -19.91 9.90
N HIS A 310 7.21 -20.24 10.57
CA HIS A 310 8.30 -19.34 10.90
C HIS A 310 9.62 -20.09 10.73
N ALA A 311 10.70 -19.34 10.48
CA ALA A 311 12.03 -19.90 10.43
C ALA A 311 12.43 -20.46 11.81
N ILE A 312 13.00 -21.66 11.81
CA ILE A 312 13.57 -22.31 12.98
C ILE A 312 15.00 -22.70 12.60
N THR A 313 15.95 -22.42 13.48
CA THR A 313 17.34 -22.84 13.31
C THR A 313 17.41 -24.36 13.13
N GLY A 314 18.04 -24.82 12.05
CA GLY A 314 18.10 -26.24 11.70
C GLY A 314 16.83 -26.81 11.05
N GLY A 315 15.86 -25.96 10.67
CA GLY A 315 14.64 -26.39 9.97
C GLY A 315 14.92 -27.01 8.60
N ASN A 316 14.16 -28.04 8.24
CA ASN A 316 14.31 -28.81 6.99
C ASN A 316 13.37 -28.37 5.86
N ALA A 317 12.48 -27.41 6.11
CA ALA A 317 11.43 -26.98 5.20
C ALA A 317 11.67 -25.53 4.75
N ARG A 318 12.04 -25.37 3.47
CA ARG A 318 12.21 -24.04 2.85
C ARG A 318 10.86 -23.50 2.37
N THR A 319 10.67 -22.20 2.49
CA THR A 319 9.53 -21.48 1.92
C THR A 319 9.98 -20.63 0.74
N ALA A 320 9.04 -20.24 -0.10
CA ALA A 320 9.24 -19.29 -1.18
C ALA A 320 8.08 -18.28 -1.17
N PRO A 321 8.35 -17.00 -1.47
CA PRO A 321 7.29 -16.03 -1.66
C PRO A 321 6.40 -16.46 -2.83
N VAL A 322 5.11 -16.11 -2.73
CA VAL A 322 4.11 -16.40 -3.75
C VAL A 322 3.53 -15.07 -4.21
N ASP A 323 3.41 -14.91 -5.53
CA ASP A 323 2.67 -13.78 -6.08
C ASP A 323 1.22 -13.81 -5.56
N PRO A 324 0.68 -12.70 -5.02
CA PRO A 324 -0.66 -12.68 -4.46
C PRO A 324 -1.75 -13.20 -5.41
N GLU A 325 -1.63 -12.99 -6.72
CA GLU A 325 -2.58 -13.46 -7.73
C GLU A 325 -2.46 -14.97 -8.00
N SER A 326 -1.30 -15.55 -7.70
CA SER A 326 -1.06 -16.99 -7.76
C SER A 326 -1.37 -17.70 -6.44
N PHE A 327 -1.70 -16.97 -5.39
CA PHE A 327 -2.02 -17.55 -4.09
C PHE A 327 -3.41 -18.21 -4.13
N PRO A 328 -3.57 -19.46 -3.65
CA PRO A 328 -4.88 -20.11 -3.60
C PRO A 328 -5.69 -19.54 -2.41
N GLY A 329 -6.16 -18.30 -2.53
CA GLY A 329 -7.03 -17.59 -1.57
C GLY A 329 -8.46 -18.04 -1.68
#